data_AF-A0A1G7WLI7-F1
#
_entry.id   AF-A0A1G7WLI7-F1
#
_cell.length_a   1.000
_cell.length_b   1.000
_cell.length_c   1.000
_cell.angle_alpha   90.00
_cell.angle_beta   90.00
_cell.angle_gamma   90.00
#
_symmetry.space_group_name_H-M   'P 1'
#
loop_
_entity.id
_entity.type
_entity.pdbx_description
1 polymer ?
#
loop_
_entity_poly.entity_id
_entity_poly.type
_entity_poly.pdbx_seq_one_letter_code
_entity_poly.pdbx_strand_id
1 'polypeptide(L)'
;MVKGGYLPTEKTDTRVAIPLLPIAASILDKYKDHPYCLHNNRALPISSNQKMNEYLVEIAALSGVNKTLGNKIAKRTFGTTETLLNGVTIESVSKMLGHNY
;
A
#
# COMPACT_ATOMS: atom_id res chain seq x y z
N MET A 1 -8.92 17.58 7.27
CA MET A 1 -9.85 16.72 6.51
C MET A 1 -9.10 16.17 5.30
N VAL A 2 -8.49 14.99 5.43
CA VAL A 2 -7.66 14.38 4.37
C VAL A 2 -8.61 13.72 3.36
N LYS A 3 -8.79 14.34 2.19
CA LYS A 3 -9.63 13.83 1.11
C LYS A 3 -9.02 12.52 0.59
N GLY A 4 -9.83 11.46 0.58
CA GLY A 4 -9.46 10.14 0.07
C GLY A 4 -8.88 10.21 -1.34
N GLY A 5 -7.63 9.77 -1.49
CA GLY A 5 -6.97 9.62 -2.77
C GLY A 5 -7.49 8.37 -3.48
N TYR A 6 -8.02 8.53 -4.69
CA TYR A 6 -8.38 7.41 -5.56
C TYR A 6 -7.14 6.97 -6.33
N LEU A 7 -6.79 5.68 -6.28
CA LEU A 7 -5.73 5.10 -7.09
C LEU A 7 -6.38 4.37 -8.29
N PRO A 8 -6.09 4.76 -9.56
CA PRO A 8 -6.56 4.01 -10.72
C PRO A 8 -5.84 2.65 -10.80
N THR A 9 -6.57 1.59 -11.15
CA THR A 9 -5.97 0.26 -11.37
C THR A 9 -5.75 0.05 -12.87
N GLU A 10 -4.57 -0.43 -13.29
CA GLU A 10 -4.26 -0.62 -14.72
C GLU A 10 -5.10 -1.70 -15.42
N LYS A 11 -5.79 -2.57 -14.67
CA LYS A 11 -6.56 -3.68 -15.22
C LYS A 11 -8.06 -3.44 -15.32
N THR A 12 -8.57 -2.36 -14.73
CA THR A 12 -9.98 -1.98 -14.81
C THR A 12 -10.08 -0.48 -14.53
N ASP A 13 -10.76 0.27 -15.40
CA ASP A 13 -11.06 1.71 -15.26
C ASP A 13 -11.94 2.04 -14.02
N THR A 14 -12.07 1.07 -13.11
CA THR A 14 -12.76 1.18 -11.83
C THR A 14 -11.87 1.95 -10.86
N ARG A 15 -12.27 3.19 -10.53
CA ARG A 15 -11.68 3.94 -9.44
C ARG A 15 -12.05 3.30 -8.11
N VAL A 16 -11.04 3.00 -7.30
CA VAL A 16 -11.25 2.44 -5.97
C VAL A 16 -10.71 3.41 -4.92
N ALA A 17 -11.55 3.74 -3.94
CA ALA A 17 -11.14 4.50 -2.78
C ALA A 17 -10.55 3.54 -1.76
N ILE A 18 -9.25 3.62 -1.53
CA ILE A 18 -8.56 2.85 -0.50
C ILE A 18 -8.30 3.78 0.68
N PRO A 19 -8.82 3.50 1.89
CA PRO A 19 -8.52 4.29 3.06
C PRO A 19 -7.03 4.17 3.37
N LEU A 20 -6.36 5.32 3.47
CA LEU A 20 -4.96 5.38 3.86
C LEU A 20 -4.86 5.38 5.38
N LEU A 21 -4.03 4.49 5.92
CA LEU A 21 -3.69 4.51 7.34
C LEU A 21 -2.96 5.81 7.68
N PRO A 22 -3.13 6.37 8.90
CA PRO A 22 -2.45 7.58 9.31
C PRO A 22 -0.93 7.51 9.11
N ILE A 23 -0.32 6.36 9.42
CA ILE A 23 1.11 6.13 9.22
C ILE A 23 1.51 6.17 7.73
N ALA A 24 0.68 5.60 6.85
CA ALA A 24 0.93 5.64 5.41
C ALA A 24 0.82 7.08 4.87
N ALA A 25 -0.15 7.86 5.35
CA ALA A 25 -0.28 9.26 5.01
C ALA A 25 0.91 10.10 5.49
N SER A 26 1.42 9.87 6.70
CA SER A 26 2.63 10.53 7.21
C SER A 26 3.88 10.19 6.40
N ILE A 27 4.02 8.95 5.93
CA ILE A 27 5.12 8.55 5.06
C ILE A 27 5.02 9.28 3.71
N LEU A 28 3.83 9.36 3.11
CA LEU A 28 3.63 10.08 1.86
C LEU A 28 3.94 11.57 2.01
N ASP A 29 3.49 12.20 3.09
CA ASP A 29 3.77 13.62 3.36
C ASP A 29 5.28 13.88 3.53
N LYS A 30 6.01 12.96 4.16
CA LYS A 30 7.49 13.03 4.28
C LYS A 30 8.20 13.06 2.94
N TYR A 31 7.69 12.36 1.93
CA TYR A 31 8.32 12.23 0.60
C TYR A 31 7.69 13.12 -0.48
N LYS A 32 6.70 13.96 -0.14
CA LYS A 32 5.97 14.78 -1.12
C LYS A 32 6.87 15.73 -1.92
N ASP A 33 7.89 16.29 -1.26
CA ASP A 33 8.83 17.25 -1.83
C ASP A 33 10.16 16.59 -2.25
N HIS A 34 10.21 15.25 -2.27
CA HIS A 34 11.44 14.55 -2.60
C HIS A 34 11.78 14.75 -4.10
N PRO A 35 13.00 15.20 -4.47
CA PRO A 35 13.33 15.54 -5.85
C PRO A 35 13.08 14.40 -6.86
N TYR A 36 13.41 13.16 -6.46
CA TYR A 36 13.11 11.98 -7.27
C TYR A 36 11.61 11.78 -7.53
N CYS A 37 10.76 12.01 -6.51
CA CYS A 37 9.32 11.84 -6.62
C CYS A 37 8.71 12.89 -7.55
N LEU A 38 9.14 14.14 -7.42
CA LEU A 38 8.70 15.26 -8.26
C LEU A 38 9.10 15.06 -9.72
N HIS A 39 10.35 14.67 -9.99
CA HIS A 39 10.84 14.47 -11.36
C HIS A 39 10.21 13.27 -12.06
N ASN A 40 9.91 12.19 -11.33
CA ASN A 40 9.41 10.94 -11.92
C ASN A 40 7.90 10.73 -11.73
N ASN A 41 7.19 11.73 -11.18
CA ASN A 41 5.76 11.64 -10.83
C ASN A 41 5.43 10.37 -10.02
N ARG A 42 6.21 10.12 -8.97
CA ARG A 42 6.08 8.94 -8.08
C ARG A 42 5.69 9.38 -6.67
N ALA A 43 4.92 8.55 -5.98
CA ALA A 43 4.54 8.79 -4.58
C ALA A 43 5.70 8.53 -3.59
N LEU A 44 6.61 7.61 -3.93
CA LEU A 44 7.74 7.21 -3.10
C LEU A 44 9.01 7.04 -3.95
N PRO A 45 10.20 7.30 -3.39
CA PRO A 45 11.47 7.22 -4.11
C PRO A 45 11.99 5.78 -4.20
N ILE A 46 11.20 4.90 -4.82
CA ILE A 46 11.53 3.48 -4.97
C ILE A 46 11.92 3.20 -6.42
N SER A 47 13.07 2.57 -6.61
CA SER A 47 13.61 2.22 -7.93
C SER A 47 12.88 1.06 -8.60
N SER A 48 12.52 0.01 -7.86
CA SER A 48 11.78 -1.15 -8.36
C SER A 48 11.10 -1.94 -7.24
N ASN A 49 10.12 -2.77 -7.61
CA ASN A 49 9.48 -3.71 -6.69
C ASN A 49 10.46 -4.74 -6.12
N GLN A 50 11.47 -5.14 -6.89
CA GLN A 50 12.51 -6.04 -6.42
C GLN A 50 13.33 -5.40 -5.30
N LYS A 51 13.78 -4.16 -5.50
CA LYS A 51 14.56 -3.43 -4.49
C LYS A 51 13.76 -3.20 -3.21
N MET A 52 12.47 -2.89 -3.36
CA MET A 52 11.55 -2.79 -2.23
C MET A 52 11.47 -4.09 -1.43
N ASN A 53 11.33 -5.24 -2.11
CA ASN A 53 11.28 -6.54 -1.44
C ASN A 53 12.60 -6.88 -0.73
N GLU A 54 13.76 -6.55 -1.32
CA GLU A 54 15.07 -6.72 -0.68
C GLU A 54 15.14 -5.93 0.64
N TYR A 55 14.74 -4.65 0.64
CA TYR A 55 14.71 -3.86 1.86
C TYR A 55 13.72 -4.41 2.91
N LEU A 56 12.58 -4.94 2.48
CA LEU A 56 11.62 -5.57 3.40
C LEU A 56 12.20 -6.82 4.08
N VAL A 57 13.00 -7.61 3.36
CA VAL A 57 13.71 -8.78 3.93
C VAL A 57 14.76 -8.33 4.95
N GLU A 58 15.52 -7.29 4.63
CA GLU A 58 16.52 -6.73 5.56
C GLU A 58 15.86 -6.18 6.83
N ILE A 59 14.79 -5.40 6.70
CA ILE A 59 14.02 -4.87 7.84
C ILE A 59 13.43 -6.01 8.67
N ALA A 60 12.91 -7.07 8.03
CA ALA A 60 12.39 -8.24 8.74
C ALA A 60 13.46 -8.92 9.58
N ALA A 61 14.67 -9.08 9.02
CA ALA A 61 15.81 -9.64 9.73
C ALA A 61 16.22 -8.79 10.93
N LEU A 62 16.32 -7.46 10.75
CA LEU A 62 16.66 -6.52 11.82
C LEU A 62 15.59 -6.47 12.92
N SER A 63 14.32 -6.71 12.57
CA SER A 63 13.19 -6.67 13.51
C SER A 63 12.91 -8.03 14.16
N GLY A 64 13.68 -9.07 13.86
CA GLY A 64 13.47 -10.43 14.38
C GLY A 64 12.22 -11.13 13.81
N VAL A 65 11.69 -10.66 12.68
CA VAL A 65 10.50 -11.24 12.04
C VAL A 65 10.92 -12.43 11.18
N ASN A 66 10.65 -13.65 11.67
CA ASN A 66 10.93 -14.90 10.95
C ASN A 66 9.87 -15.22 9.87
N LYS A 67 9.55 -14.23 9.02
CA LYS A 67 8.66 -14.37 7.86
C LYS A 67 9.18 -13.47 6.75
N THR A 68 9.19 -13.98 5.52
CA THR A 68 9.51 -13.19 4.34
C THR A 68 8.42 -12.13 4.12
N LEU A 69 8.76 -10.86 4.36
CA LEU A 69 7.86 -9.74 4.09
C LEU A 69 7.85 -9.45 2.59
N GLY A 70 6.66 -9.12 2.05
CA GLY A 70 6.50 -8.79 0.64
C GLY A 70 5.06 -8.48 0.29
N ASN A 71 4.85 -8.03 -0.96
CA ASN A 71 3.55 -7.53 -1.45
C ASN A 71 2.38 -8.50 -1.22
N LYS A 72 2.57 -9.81 -1.44
CA LYS A 72 1.51 -10.81 -1.31
C LYS A 72 1.02 -10.96 0.13
N ILE A 73 1.94 -10.94 1.10
CA ILE A 73 1.61 -11.03 2.52
C ILE A 73 1.00 -9.71 2.99
N ALA A 74 1.55 -8.57 2.57
CA ALA A 74 1.01 -7.25 2.89
C ALA A 74 -0.47 -7.11 2.46
N LYS A 75 -0.82 -7.52 1.23
CA LYS A 75 -2.21 -7.50 0.75
C LYS A 75 -3.14 -8.42 1.54
N ARG A 76 -2.67 -9.63 1.89
CA ARG A 76 -3.45 -10.58 2.70
C ARG A 76 -3.71 -10.01 4.09
N THR A 77 -2.66 -9.51 4.75
CA THR A 77 -2.76 -8.91 6.07
C THR A 77 -3.65 -7.67 6.05
N PHE A 78 -3.54 -6.80 5.05
CA PHE A 78 -4.43 -5.64 4.90
C PHE A 78 -5.91 -6.08 4.79
N GLY A 79 -6.19 -7.03 3.88
CA GLY A 79 -7.55 -7.55 3.69
C GLY A 79 -8.16 -8.16 4.95
N THR A 80 -7.38 -8.92 5.73
CA THR A 80 -7.88 -9.57 6.94
C THR A 80 -7.89 -8.62 8.14
N THR A 81 -6.76 -8.01 8.46
CA THR A 81 -6.57 -7.29 9.74
C THR A 81 -6.98 -5.83 9.70
N GLU A 82 -6.68 -5.10 8.62
CA GLU A 82 -7.01 -3.68 8.54
C GLU A 82 -8.44 -3.44 8.07
N THR A 83 -9.01 -4.36 7.27
CA THR A 83 -10.37 -4.21 6.76
C THR A 83 -11.39 -5.13 7.42
N LEU A 84 -11.25 -6.46 7.34
CA LEU A 84 -12.29 -7.37 7.85
C LEU A 84 -12.42 -7.32 9.38
N LEU A 85 -11.31 -7.27 10.12
CA LEU A 85 -11.35 -7.17 11.59
C LEU A 85 -11.83 -5.80 12.09
N ASN A 86 -11.69 -4.75 11.28
CA ASN A 86 -12.16 -3.40 11.60
C ASN A 86 -13.60 -3.12 11.09
N GLY A 87 -14.36 -4.17 10.74
CA GLY A 87 -15.78 -4.05 10.38
C GLY A 87 -16.05 -3.53 8.97
N VAL A 88 -15.05 -3.49 8.09
CA VAL A 88 -15.25 -3.17 6.67
C VAL A 88 -15.92 -4.35 5.98
N THR A 89 -17.01 -4.10 5.23
CA THR A 89 -17.76 -5.15 4.53
C THR A 89 -16.89 -5.86 3.50
N ILE A 90 -17.08 -7.18 3.36
CA ILE A 90 -16.31 -7.99 2.42
C ILE A 90 -16.45 -7.52 0.96
N GLU A 91 -17.59 -6.93 0.61
CA GLU A 91 -17.83 -6.29 -0.70
C GLU A 91 -16.88 -5.10 -0.93
N SER A 92 -16.71 -4.25 0.09
CA SER A 92 -15.77 -3.13 0.04
C SER A 92 -14.33 -3.63 -0.04
N VAL A 93 -13.99 -4.68 0.71
CA VAL A 93 -12.66 -5.32 0.66
C VAL A 93 -12.37 -5.94 -0.70
N SER A 94 -13.35 -6.65 -1.28
CA SER A 94 -13.26 -7.26 -2.61
C SER A 94 -12.94 -6.21 -3.68
N LYS A 95 -13.65 -5.07 -3.62
CA LYS A 95 -13.41 -3.93 -4.52
C LYS A 95 -12.03 -3.30 -4.29
N MET A 96 -11.61 -3.12 -3.04
CA MET A 96 -10.26 -2.61 -2.66
C MET A 96 -9.11 -3.50 -3.14
N LEU A 97 -9.32 -4.81 -3.18
CA LEU A 97 -8.30 -5.78 -3.61
C LEU A 97 -8.32 -6.04 -5.13
N GLY A 98 -9.21 -5.38 -5.88
CA GLY A 98 -9.31 -5.51 -7.33
C GLY A 98 -9.97 -6.80 -7.78
N HIS A 99 -10.77 -7.44 -6.92
CA HIS A 99 -11.63 -8.54 -7.30
C HIS A 99 -12.91 -7.92 -7.87
N ASN A 100 -12.96 -7.77 -9.20
CA ASN A 100 -14.20 -7.45 -9.90
C ASN A 100 -15.15 -8.64 -9.75
N TYR A 101 -16.30 -8.40 -9.13
CA TYR A 101 -17.50 -9.21 -9.38
C TYR A 101 -18.16 -8.69 -10.65
#